data_AF-A0A4V2DTW2-F1
#
_entry.id   AF-A0A4V2DTW2-F1
#
_cell.length_a   1.000
_cell.length_b   1.000
_cell.length_c   1.000
_cell.angle_alpha   90.00
_cell.angle_beta   90.00
_cell.angle_gamma   90.00
#
_symmetry.space_group_name_H-M   'P 1'
#
loop_
_entity.id
_entity.type
_entity.pdbx_description
1 polymer ?
#
loop_
_entity_poly.entity_id
_entity_poly.type
_entity_poly.pdbx_seq_one_letter_code
_entity_poly.pdbx_strand_id
1 'polypeptide(L)'
;MNQHEFEIALQQLLAHSLSSATFEEVKPVAEALLYSEFLPTAFSKLNALETRRLVFLLEKFSRYSCSSVFRRTQLKAYSTNLSERFTSPNLLQDSFATDPLAKKLGLDEDLNHLKPQLLSLQTRHYQQSFT
;
A
#
# COMPACT_ATOMS: atom_id res chain seq x y z
N MET A 1 10.43 -2.20 13.48
CA MET A 1 9.28 -1.28 13.54
C MET A 1 8.18 -1.87 14.41
N ASN A 2 7.53 -1.09 15.27
CA ASN A 2 6.33 -1.46 16.04
C ASN A 2 5.04 -0.91 15.38
N GLN A 3 3.86 -1.26 15.90
CA GLN A 3 2.57 -0.81 15.35
C GLN A 3 2.45 0.73 15.31
N HIS A 4 2.92 1.45 16.32
CA HIS A 4 2.81 2.90 16.38
C HIS A 4 3.67 3.58 15.30
N GLU A 5 4.91 3.11 15.14
CA GLU A 5 5.81 3.57 14.07
C GLU A 5 5.25 3.26 12.68
N PHE A 6 4.62 2.09 12.50
CA PHE A 6 3.93 1.74 11.25
C PHE A 6 2.81 2.73 10.92
N GLU A 7 1.97 3.08 11.89
CA GLU A 7 0.87 4.03 11.69
C GLU A 7 1.39 5.42 11.31
N ILE A 8 2.47 5.89 11.95
CA ILE A 8 3.08 7.18 11.62
C ILE A 8 3.62 7.17 10.20
N ALA A 9 4.42 6.16 9.84
CA ALA A 9 5.00 6.05 8.50
C ALA A 9 3.90 5.93 7.43
N LEU A 10 2.86 5.15 7.70
CA LEU A 10 1.71 5.01 6.82
C LEU A 10 0.98 6.34 6.66
N GLN A 11 0.68 7.05 7.75
CA GLN A 11 0.00 8.34 7.69
C GLN A 11 0.80 9.37 6.90
N GLN A 12 2.12 9.43 7.11
CA GLN A 12 3.01 10.31 6.35
C GLN A 12 2.95 10.00 4.85
N LEU A 13 3.08 8.72 4.48
CA LEU A 13 3.03 8.29 3.08
C LEU A 13 1.68 8.60 2.43
N LEU A 14 0.57 8.42 3.16
CA LEU A 14 -0.77 8.68 2.62
C LEU A 14 -1.08 10.18 2.48
N ALA A 15 -0.40 11.06 3.23
CA ALA A 15 -0.67 12.49 3.24
C ALA A 15 -0.22 13.22 1.96
N HIS A 16 0.70 12.64 1.18
CA HIS A 16 1.20 13.24 -0.06
C HIS A 16 1.07 12.29 -1.25
N SER A 17 1.45 12.77 -2.44
CA SER A 17 1.28 11.98 -3.66
C SER A 17 2.17 10.74 -3.65
N LEU A 18 1.61 9.60 -4.09
CA LEU A 18 2.36 8.37 -4.27
C LEU A 18 3.37 8.49 -5.41
N SER A 19 3.02 9.22 -6.48
CA SER A 19 3.90 9.45 -7.64
C SER A 19 5.16 10.25 -7.30
N SER A 20 5.15 11.02 -6.21
CA SER A 20 6.32 11.75 -5.71
C SER A 20 6.99 11.08 -4.51
N ALA A 21 6.42 9.99 -3.98
CA ALA A 21 6.96 9.30 -2.83
C ALA A 21 8.34 8.70 -3.16
N THR A 22 9.25 8.78 -2.20
CA THR A 22 10.58 8.20 -2.27
C THR A 22 10.56 6.75 -1.81
N PHE A 23 11.59 5.99 -2.19
CA PHE A 23 11.71 4.62 -1.73
C PHE A 23 11.82 4.52 -0.20
N GLU A 24 12.51 5.46 0.46
CA GLU A 24 12.68 5.45 1.92
C GLU A 24 11.37 5.70 2.67
N GLU A 25 10.42 6.44 2.08
CA GLU A 25 9.08 6.62 2.65
C GLU A 25 8.21 5.36 2.48
N VAL A 26 8.32 4.71 1.31
CA VAL A 26 7.47 3.54 0.98
C VAL A 26 7.98 2.27 1.63
N LYS A 27 9.30 2.09 1.72
CA LYS A 27 9.97 0.88 2.23
C LYS A 27 9.46 0.43 3.61
N PRO A 28 9.44 1.24 4.68
CA PRO A 28 9.02 0.78 6.00
C PRO A 28 7.56 0.31 5.99
N VAL A 29 6.68 0.99 5.24
CA VAL A 29 5.27 0.61 5.08
C VAL A 29 5.16 -0.70 4.31
N ALA A 30 5.86 -0.83 3.18
CA ALA A 30 5.86 -2.04 2.37
C ALA A 30 6.36 -3.26 3.16
N GLU A 31 7.45 -3.12 3.90
CA GLU A 31 8.03 -4.19 4.71
C GLU A 31 7.09 -4.62 5.85
N ALA A 32 6.41 -3.69 6.51
CA ALA A 32 5.40 -4.04 7.49
C ALA A 32 4.21 -4.78 6.86
N LEU A 33 3.73 -4.31 5.71
CA LEU A 33 2.65 -5.00 5.01
C LEU A 33 3.07 -6.42 4.59
N LEU A 34 4.29 -6.60 4.10
CA LEU A 34 4.78 -7.88 3.61
C LEU A 34 5.20 -8.88 4.71
N TYR A 35 5.84 -8.39 5.77
CA TYR A 35 6.62 -9.24 6.69
C TYR A 35 6.27 -9.09 8.17
N SER A 36 5.30 -8.26 8.52
CA SER A 36 4.79 -8.14 9.90
C SER A 36 3.31 -8.49 9.98
N GLU A 37 2.76 -8.55 11.19
CA GLU A 37 1.33 -8.74 11.43
C GLU A 37 0.55 -7.42 11.50
N PHE A 38 1.21 -6.27 11.28
CA PHE A 38 0.56 -4.97 11.43
C PHE A 38 -0.55 -4.75 10.41
N LEU A 39 -1.66 -4.20 10.85
CA LEU A 39 -2.75 -3.72 10.00
C LEU A 39 -3.04 -2.27 10.38
N PRO A 40 -3.45 -1.41 9.44
CA PRO A 40 -3.86 -0.06 9.78
C PRO A 40 -5.03 -0.10 10.78
N THR A 41 -4.99 0.73 11.80
CA THR A 41 -6.04 0.83 12.83
C THR A 41 -6.68 2.21 12.83
N ALA A 42 -5.96 3.24 12.38
CA ALA A 42 -6.42 4.63 12.37
C ALA A 42 -7.16 5.05 11.08
N PHE A 43 -7.71 4.10 10.31
CA PHE A 43 -8.33 4.38 9.01
C PHE A 43 -9.59 5.25 9.08
N SER A 44 -10.25 5.36 10.24
CA SER A 44 -11.42 6.24 10.45
C SER A 44 -11.10 7.73 10.34
N LYS A 45 -9.82 8.11 10.40
CA LYS A 45 -9.35 9.50 10.28
C LYS A 45 -8.94 9.88 8.86
N LEU A 46 -8.90 8.91 7.94
CA LEU A 46 -8.46 9.14 6.57
C LEU A 46 -9.56 9.79 5.75
N ASN A 47 -9.19 10.76 4.92
CA ASN A 47 -10.08 11.31 3.90
C ASN A 47 -10.25 10.31 2.73
N ALA A 48 -11.13 10.63 1.79
CA ALA A 48 -11.43 9.74 0.66
C ALA A 48 -10.22 9.42 -0.22
N LEU A 49 -9.32 10.38 -0.44
CA LEU A 49 -8.11 10.19 -1.25
C LEU A 49 -7.10 9.31 -0.51
N GLU A 50 -6.82 9.61 0.75
CA GLU A 50 -5.96 8.81 1.62
C GLU A 50 -6.45 7.36 1.75
N THR A 51 -7.78 7.18 1.85
CA THR A 51 -8.39 5.85 1.90
C THR A 51 -8.16 5.07 0.61
N ARG A 52 -8.29 5.71 -0.56
CA ARG A 52 -8.00 5.06 -1.85
C ARG A 52 -6.53 4.70 -1.98
N ARG A 53 -5.62 5.61 -1.58
CA ARG A 53 -4.18 5.33 -1.50
C ARG A 53 -3.90 4.12 -0.61
N LEU A 54 -4.54 4.04 0.55
CA LEU A 54 -4.39 2.91 1.45
C LEU A 54 -4.84 1.59 0.80
N VAL A 55 -6.03 1.57 0.19
CA VAL A 55 -6.53 0.39 -0.52
C VAL A 55 -5.61 0.00 -1.68
N PHE A 56 -5.07 0.96 -2.41
CA PHE A 56 -4.07 0.70 -3.46
C PHE A 56 -2.84 -0.01 -2.90
N LEU A 57 -2.25 0.49 -1.81
CA LEU A 57 -1.07 -0.12 -1.19
C LEU A 57 -1.36 -1.55 -0.70
N LEU A 58 -2.48 -1.76 0.00
CA LEU A 58 -2.89 -3.07 0.51
C LEU A 58 -3.08 -4.08 -0.62
N GLU A 59 -3.84 -3.72 -1.67
CA GLU A 59 -4.04 -4.58 -2.83
C GLU A 59 -2.72 -4.85 -3.56
N LYS A 60 -1.86 -3.83 -3.74
CA LYS A 60 -0.58 -3.99 -4.45
C LYS A 60 0.34 -4.97 -3.74
N PHE A 61 0.57 -4.79 -2.44
CA PHE A 61 1.48 -5.65 -1.67
C PHE A 61 0.90 -7.02 -1.35
N SER A 62 -0.43 -7.18 -1.29
CA SER A 62 -1.05 -8.51 -1.19
C SER A 62 -0.76 -9.43 -2.38
N ARG A 63 -0.35 -8.88 -3.54
CA ARG A 63 -0.01 -9.64 -4.75
C ARG A 63 1.45 -10.13 -4.74
N TYR A 64 2.27 -9.67 -3.80
CA TYR A 64 3.68 -10.06 -3.73
C TYR A 64 3.78 -11.45 -3.12
N SER A 65 4.40 -12.38 -3.84
CA SER A 65 4.42 -13.80 -3.48
C SER A 65 5.37 -14.13 -2.32
N CYS A 66 6.20 -13.18 -1.88
CA CYS A 66 7.15 -13.32 -0.78
C CYS A 66 6.50 -13.41 0.60
N SER A 67 5.30 -12.87 0.77
CA SER A 67 4.52 -12.98 2.02
C SER A 67 3.73 -14.30 2.08
N SER A 68 3.41 -14.76 3.29
CA SER A 68 2.67 -16.02 3.50
C SER A 68 1.26 -15.96 2.90
N VAL A 69 0.67 -17.12 2.56
CA VAL A 69 -0.72 -17.19 2.06
C VAL A 69 -1.68 -16.54 3.06
N PHE A 70 -1.49 -16.79 4.35
CA PHE A 70 -2.27 -16.19 5.43
C PHE A 70 -2.19 -14.65 5.38
N ARG A 71 -0.96 -14.11 5.32
CA ARG A 71 -0.74 -12.66 5.28
C ARG A 71 -1.37 -12.00 4.05
N ARG A 72 -1.18 -12.57 2.86
CA ARG A 72 -1.82 -12.07 1.63
C ARG A 72 -3.34 -12.06 1.72
N THR A 73 -3.90 -13.11 2.30
CA THR A 73 -5.36 -13.24 2.50
C THR A 73 -5.86 -12.20 3.50
N GLN A 74 -5.13 -11.96 4.59
CA GLN A 74 -5.44 -10.95 5.59
C GLN A 74 -5.45 -9.54 4.98
N LEU A 75 -4.39 -9.17 4.24
CA LEU A 75 -4.32 -7.88 3.55
C LEU A 75 -5.45 -7.69 2.53
N LYS A 76 -5.74 -8.74 1.75
CA LYS A 76 -6.83 -8.72 0.76
C LYS A 76 -8.20 -8.53 1.44
N ALA A 77 -8.49 -9.29 2.49
CA ALA A 77 -9.75 -9.19 3.23
C ALA A 77 -9.92 -7.80 3.85
N TYR A 78 -8.85 -7.27 4.44
CA TYR A 78 -8.83 -5.92 5.00
C TYR A 78 -9.11 -4.86 3.91
N SER A 79 -8.43 -4.97 2.77
CA SER A 79 -8.62 -4.09 1.62
C SER A 79 -10.06 -4.13 1.08
N THR A 80 -10.65 -5.33 0.97
CA THR A 80 -12.04 -5.50 0.54
C THR A 80 -12.99 -4.79 1.50
N ASN A 81 -12.87 -5.01 2.81
CA ASN A 81 -13.73 -4.34 3.80
C ASN A 81 -13.61 -2.81 3.76
N LEU A 82 -12.39 -2.30 3.49
CA LEU A 82 -12.18 -0.87 3.38
C LEU A 82 -12.80 -0.32 2.08
N SER A 83 -12.66 -1.05 0.97
CA SER A 83 -13.21 -0.67 -0.34
C SER A 83 -14.74 -0.60 -0.38
N GLU A 84 -15.43 -1.45 0.40
CA GLU A 84 -16.90 -1.42 0.53
C GLU A 84 -17.42 -0.10 1.12
N ARG A 85 -16.57 0.66 1.83
CA ARG A 85 -16.96 1.91 2.51
C ARG A 85 -16.99 3.12 1.59
N PHE A 86 -16.48 3.02 0.37
CA PHE A 86 -16.48 4.13 -0.56
C PHE A 86 -17.00 3.70 -1.93
N THR A 87 -18.00 4.42 -2.43
CA THR A 87 -18.53 4.24 -3.77
C THR A 87 -17.44 4.62 -4.77
N SER A 88 -17.07 3.70 -5.66
CA SER A 88 -16.09 3.99 -6.73
C SER A 88 -16.50 5.28 -7.46
N PRO A 89 -15.66 6.32 -7.45
CA PRO A 89 -15.90 7.47 -8.33
C PRO A 89 -15.79 7.00 -9.77
N ASN A 90 -16.44 7.75 -10.67
CA ASN A 90 -16.35 7.55 -12.12
C ASN A 90 -14.90 7.24 -12.53
N LEU A 91 -14.70 6.09 -13.17
CA LEU A 91 -13.40 5.63 -13.64
C LEU A 91 -12.72 6.76 -14.43
N LEU A 92 -11.51 7.15 -13.99
CA LEU A 92 -10.72 8.14 -14.71
C LEU A 92 -10.42 7.62 -16.12
N GLN A 93 -10.50 8.51 -17.12
CA GLN A 93 -10.16 8.18 -18.50
C GLN A 93 -8.74 7.61 -18.61
N ASP A 94 -8.56 6.72 -19.58
CA ASP A 94 -7.45 5.79 -19.69
C ASP A 94 -6.10 6.49 -19.94
N SER A 95 -5.40 6.90 -18.88
CA SER A 95 -4.01 7.37 -18.96
C SER A 95 -3.06 6.17 -18.98
N PHE A 96 -2.47 5.80 -20.13
CA PHE A 96 -1.65 4.59 -20.26
C PHE A 96 -0.46 4.46 -19.27
N ALA A 97 -0.06 5.54 -18.60
CA ALA A 97 1.08 5.57 -17.68
C ALA A 97 0.77 5.09 -16.25
N THR A 98 -0.51 5.03 -15.83
CA THR A 98 -0.87 4.76 -14.43
C THR A 98 -1.19 3.27 -14.20
N ASP A 99 -0.79 2.72 -13.05
CA ASP A 99 -1.08 1.35 -12.61
C ASP A 99 -2.59 1.03 -12.75
N PRO A 100 -2.98 -0.06 -13.43
CA PRO A 100 -4.39 -0.43 -13.59
C PRO A 100 -5.16 -0.56 -12.27
N LEU A 101 -4.48 -0.94 -11.18
CA LEU A 101 -5.08 -0.99 -9.84
C LEU A 101 -5.37 0.41 -9.30
N ALA A 102 -4.44 1.37 -9.47
CA ALA A 102 -4.66 2.75 -9.07
C ALA A 102 -5.86 3.35 -9.82
N LYS A 103 -5.91 3.14 -11.14
CA LYS A 103 -7.05 3.59 -11.97
C LYS A 103 -8.39 3.03 -11.52
N LYS A 104 -8.46 1.73 -11.21
CA LYS A 104 -9.68 1.07 -10.71
C LYS A 104 -10.20 1.74 -9.43
N LEU A 105 -9.30 2.28 -8.62
CA LEU A 105 -9.60 2.98 -7.37
C LEU A 105 -9.87 4.48 -7.57
N GLY A 106 -9.81 4.98 -8.80
CA GLY A 106 -9.95 6.40 -9.12
C GLY A 106 -8.75 7.24 -8.66
N LEU A 107 -7.55 6.65 -8.67
CA LEU A 107 -6.28 7.33 -8.44
C LEU A 107 -5.61 7.61 -9.80
N ASP A 108 -5.04 8.80 -9.93
CA ASP A 108 -4.15 9.22 -11.01
C ASP A 108 -2.66 9.09 -10.64
N GLU A 109 -2.39 8.50 -9.47
CA GLU A 109 -1.06 8.31 -8.89
C GLU A 109 -0.78 6.85 -8.53
N ASP A 110 0.49 6.47 -8.58
CA ASP A 110 0.93 5.12 -8.28
C ASP A 110 2.38 5.08 -7.78
N LEU A 111 2.98 3.89 -7.79
CA LEU A 111 4.37 3.65 -7.37
C LEU A 111 5.21 3.03 -8.51
N ASN A 112 4.84 3.24 -9.77
CA ASN A 112 5.52 2.63 -10.91
C ASN A 112 6.96 3.13 -11.06
N HIS A 113 7.26 4.38 -10.69
CA HIS A 113 8.63 4.91 -10.67
C HIS A 113 9.53 4.19 -9.67
N LEU A 114 8.98 3.64 -8.59
CA LEU A 114 9.72 2.85 -7.59
C LEU A 114 9.73 1.35 -7.88
N LYS A 115 9.11 0.88 -8.98
CA LYS A 115 8.94 -0.54 -9.27
C LYS A 115 10.25 -1.36 -9.14
N PRO A 116 11.41 -0.95 -9.69
CA PRO A 116 12.64 -1.70 -9.54
C PRO A 116 13.06 -1.90 -8.07
N GLN A 117 12.91 -0.86 -7.24
CA GLN A 117 13.27 -0.90 -5.82
C GLN A 117 12.24 -1.70 -5.00
N LEU A 118 10.95 -1.59 -5.33
CA LEU A 118 9.93 -2.41 -4.67
C LEU A 118 10.07 -3.90 -4.99
N LEU A 119 10.55 -4.25 -6.19
CA LEU A 119 10.87 -5.64 -6.54
C LEU A 119 12.01 -6.20 -5.70
N SER A 120 12.99 -5.39 -5.27
CA SER A 120 14.06 -5.87 -4.39
C SER A 120 13.56 -6.22 -2.99
N LEU A 121 12.38 -5.72 -2.58
CA LEU A 121 11.72 -6.13 -1.35
C LEU A 121 11.07 -7.51 -1.44
N GLN A 122 10.97 -8.16 -2.61
CA GLN A 122 10.36 -9.49 -2.76
C GLN A 122 11.32 -10.62 -2.39
N THR A 123 11.64 -10.75 -1.10
CA THR A 123 12.56 -11.76 -0.59
C THR A 123 11.82 -12.82 0.24
N ARG A 124 12.03 -14.11 -0.06
CA ARG A 124 11.45 -15.21 0.75
C ARG A 124 12.00 -15.27 2.18
N HIS A 125 13.23 -14.80 2.37
CA HIS A 125 13.90 -14.74 3.68
C HIS A 125 14.26 -13.30 3.98
N TYR A 126 13.24 -12.46 4.20
CA TYR A 126 13.48 -11.08 4.61
C TYR A 126 14.11 -11.08 6.00
N GLN A 127 15.39 -10.70 6.08
CA GLN A 127 16.05 -10.41 7.35
C GLN A 127 15.95 -8.91 7.56
N GLN A 128 15.15 -8.48 8.54
CA GLN A 128 15.21 -7.11 9.03
C GLN A 128 16.66 -6.84 9.44
N SER A 129 17.35 -6.01 8.67
CA SER A 129 18.70 -5.59 9.00
C SER A 129 18.57 -4.62 10.16
N PHE A 130 18.80 -5.11 11.38
CA PHE A 130 18.99 -4.23 12.53
C PHE A 130 20.38 -3.60 12.38
N THR A 131 20.44 -2.39 11.85
CA THR A 131 21.61 -1.50 11.94
C THR A 131 21.32 -0.40 12.94
#